data_AF-A0A1V1HZN5-F1
#
_entry.id   AF-A0A1V1HZN5-F1
#
_cell.length_a   1.000
_cell.length_b   1.000
_cell.length_c   1.000
_cell.angle_alpha   90.00
_cell.angle_beta   90.00
_cell.angle_gamma   90.00
#
_symmetry.space_group_name_H-M   'P 1'
#
loop_
_entity.id
_entity.type
_entity.pdbx_description
1 polymer ?
#
loop_
_entity_poly.entity_id
_entity_poly.type
_entity_poly.pdbx_seq_one_letter_code
_entity_poly.pdbx_strand_id
1 'polypeptide(L)'
;MDDKILKNDLSLDKRKLLDKYNLTCSEDYIWEFRHSKYHTVKYFSHKFAKNHSTLALVFYINRLCYAKIKYFEENLYKYESYKYIFKKGFSKCEMYDMEFLFHKPSERFIDIRSLREIKSIEEFKRFCKILEELE
;
A
#
# COMPACT_ATOMS: atom_id res chain seq x y z
N MET A 1 20.57 -8.04 -14.67
CA MET A 1 20.33 -8.30 -13.22
C MET A 1 19.21 -9.31 -13.12
N ASP A 2 19.32 -10.34 -12.27
CA ASP A 2 18.24 -11.34 -12.12
C ASP A 2 17.28 -10.88 -11.02
N ASP A 3 16.14 -10.32 -11.43
CA ASP A 3 15.05 -9.89 -10.56
C ASP A 3 14.61 -10.98 -9.58
N LYS A 4 14.75 -12.26 -9.95
CA LYS A 4 14.40 -13.38 -9.06
C LYS A 4 15.26 -13.40 -7.80
N ILE A 5 16.55 -13.09 -7.91
CA ILE A 5 17.46 -13.05 -6.77
C ILE A 5 17.03 -11.94 -5.81
N LEU A 6 16.76 -10.73 -6.32
CA LEU A 6 16.31 -9.63 -5.47
C LEU A 6 14.92 -9.86 -4.87
N LYS A 7 13.98 -10.47 -5.60
CA LYS A 7 12.68 -10.86 -5.02
C LYS A 7 12.87 -11.83 -3.85
N ASN A 8 13.87 -12.72 -3.91
CA ASN A 8 14.15 -13.66 -2.83
C ASN A 8 14.63 -13.01 -1.53
N ASP A 9 15.10 -11.76 -1.56
CA ASP A 9 15.44 -10.97 -0.37
C ASP A 9 14.21 -10.39 0.35
N LEU A 10 13.04 -10.41 -0.28
CA LEU A 10 11.81 -9.81 0.25
C LEU A 10 10.89 -10.86 0.86
N SER A 11 10.00 -10.45 1.77
CA SER A 11 8.95 -11.33 2.29
C SER A 11 7.98 -11.78 1.19
N LEU A 12 7.29 -12.90 1.41
CA LEU A 12 6.34 -13.46 0.44
C LEU A 12 5.29 -12.43 -0.01
N ASP A 13 4.72 -11.66 0.93
CA ASP A 13 3.73 -10.64 0.61
C ASP A 13 4.28 -9.50 -0.25
N LYS A 14 5.52 -9.08 0.01
CA LYS A 14 6.18 -8.07 -0.82
C LYS A 14 6.40 -8.61 -2.24
N ARG A 15 6.79 -9.88 -2.39
CA ARG A 15 6.92 -10.51 -3.72
C ARG A 15 5.58 -10.53 -4.45
N LYS A 16 4.52 -10.99 -3.78
CA LYS A 16 3.15 -11.00 -4.33
C LYS A 16 2.69 -9.60 -4.72
N LEU A 17 3.05 -8.56 -3.95
CA LEU A 17 2.78 -7.16 -4.30
C LEU A 17 3.49 -6.75 -5.59
N LEU A 18 4.79 -7.03 -5.70
CA LEU A 18 5.57 -6.72 -6.91
C LEU A 18 4.99 -7.43 -8.13
N ASP A 19 4.57 -8.68 -7.98
CA ASP A 19 3.94 -9.47 -9.05
C ASP A 19 2.56 -8.92 -9.42
N LYS A 20 1.72 -8.54 -8.44
CA LYS A 20 0.40 -7.91 -8.65
C LYS A 20 0.50 -6.67 -9.53
N TYR A 21 1.52 -5.84 -9.33
CA TYR A 21 1.74 -4.60 -10.09
C TYR A 21 2.70 -4.78 -11.29
N ASN A 22 3.10 -6.01 -11.60
CA ASN A 22 4.03 -6.35 -12.68
C ASN A 22 5.32 -5.48 -12.65
N LEU A 23 5.91 -5.34 -11.45
CA LEU A 23 7.11 -4.53 -11.25
C LEU A 23 8.37 -5.34 -11.53
N THR A 24 9.30 -4.71 -12.24
CA THR A 24 10.65 -5.22 -12.54
C THR A 24 11.70 -4.33 -11.89
N CYS A 25 12.88 -4.85 -11.59
CA CYS A 25 13.95 -4.07 -10.98
C CYS A 25 14.91 -3.52 -12.04
N SER A 26 15.16 -2.21 -12.01
CA SER A 26 16.15 -1.57 -12.87
C SER A 26 17.58 -1.81 -12.36
N GLU A 27 18.58 -1.48 -13.19
CA GLU A 27 20.00 -1.54 -12.82
C GLU A 27 20.34 -0.61 -11.64
N ASP A 28 19.58 0.49 -11.47
CA ASP A 28 19.68 1.40 -10.32
C ASP A 28 19.00 0.86 -9.05
N TYR A 29 18.61 -0.42 -9.04
CA TYR A 29 17.84 -1.05 -7.96
C TYR A 29 16.51 -0.34 -7.68
N ILE A 30 15.80 0.10 -8.72
CA ILE A 30 14.48 0.73 -8.61
C ILE A 30 13.41 -0.23 -9.12
N TRP A 31 12.38 -0.49 -8.32
CA TRP A 31 11.19 -1.21 -8.76
C TRP A 31 10.33 -0.29 -9.62
N GLU A 32 10.09 -0.70 -10.85
CA GLU A 32 9.42 0.10 -11.87
C GLU A 32 8.47 -0.73 -12.72
N PHE A 33 7.40 -0.09 -13.19
CA PHE A 33 6.50 -0.65 -14.19
C PHE A 33 6.97 -0.20 -15.58
N ARG A 34 7.30 -1.18 -16.43
CA ARG A 34 7.74 -0.95 -17.81
C ARG A 34 6.60 -1.23 -18.77
N HIS A 35 6.42 -0.33 -19.73
CA HIS A 35 5.49 -0.51 -20.82
C HIS A 35 6.18 -0.17 -22.14
N SER A 36 5.86 -0.87 -23.22
CA SER A 36 6.52 -0.65 -24.51
C SER A 36 6.15 0.70 -25.16
N LYS A 37 4.97 1.23 -24.86
CA LYS A 37 4.44 2.48 -25.46
C LYS A 37 4.44 3.70 -24.54
N TYR A 38 4.60 3.52 -23.22
CA TYR A 38 4.46 4.60 -22.25
C TYR A 38 5.74 4.74 -21.43
N HIS A 39 5.90 5.90 -20.80
CA HIS A 39 7.04 6.17 -19.93
C HIS A 39 7.07 5.17 -18.77
N THR A 40 8.26 4.70 -18.44
CA THR A 40 8.49 3.84 -17.28
C THR A 40 8.08 4.56 -16.00
N VAL A 41 7.23 3.91 -15.20
CA VAL A 41 6.80 4.45 -13.91
C VAL A 41 7.69 3.88 -12.82
N LYS A 42 8.54 4.73 -12.24
CA LYS A 42 9.37 4.38 -11.09
C LYS A 42 8.56 4.48 -9.81
N TYR A 43 8.61 3.45 -8.98
CA TYR A 43 7.95 3.43 -7.67
C TYR A 43 8.96 3.69 -6.56
N PHE A 44 9.72 2.69 -6.13
CA PHE A 44 10.61 2.81 -4.98
C PHE A 44 11.89 1.98 -5.17
N SER A 45 12.93 2.29 -4.40
CA SER A 45 14.16 1.51 -4.43
C SER A 45 14.01 0.13 -3.79
N HIS A 46 14.86 -0.81 -4.17
CA HIS A 46 14.93 -2.12 -3.54
C HIS A 46 15.27 -2.00 -2.04
N LYS A 47 16.13 -1.05 -1.67
CA LYS A 47 16.44 -0.73 -0.27
C LYS A 47 15.17 -0.33 0.52
N PHE A 48 14.29 0.47 -0.08
CA PHE A 48 13.01 0.84 0.53
C PHE A 48 12.12 -0.42 0.71
N ALA A 49 12.04 -1.26 -0.31
CA ALA A 49 11.29 -2.52 -0.25
C ALA A 49 11.79 -3.47 0.86
N LYS A 50 13.11 -3.53 1.11
CA LYS A 50 13.67 -4.33 2.21
C LYS A 50 13.29 -3.77 3.58
N ASN A 51 13.43 -2.46 3.77
CA ASN A 51 13.38 -1.84 5.09
C ASN A 51 11.97 -1.47 5.57
N HIS A 52 10.99 -1.35 4.68
CA HIS A 52 9.62 -0.94 5.05
C HIS A 52 8.61 -2.09 4.98
N SER A 53 7.46 -1.95 5.62
CA SER A 53 6.41 -2.97 5.65
C SER A 53 5.72 -3.17 4.29
N THR A 54 4.97 -4.26 4.13
CA THR A 54 4.09 -4.44 2.95
C THR A 54 3.07 -3.30 2.85
N LEU A 55 2.51 -2.85 3.98
CA LEU A 55 1.56 -1.74 4.02
C LEU A 55 2.18 -0.45 3.46
N ALA A 56 3.40 -0.13 3.88
CA ALA A 56 4.14 1.02 3.37
C ALA A 56 4.33 0.95 1.85
N LEU A 57 4.66 -0.23 1.30
CA LEU A 57 4.79 -0.39 -0.15
C LEU A 57 3.45 -0.25 -0.87
N VAL A 58 2.36 -0.85 -0.37
CA VAL A 58 1.01 -0.69 -0.92
C VAL A 58 0.63 0.79 -0.97
N PHE A 59 0.88 1.51 0.13
CA PHE A 59 0.58 2.92 0.25
C PHE A 59 1.44 3.77 -0.68
N TYR A 60 2.72 3.44 -0.82
CA TYR A 60 3.63 4.13 -1.72
C TYR A 60 3.20 3.97 -3.18
N ILE A 61 2.80 2.76 -3.60
CA ILE A 61 2.25 2.51 -4.94
C ILE A 61 0.98 3.34 -5.18
N ASN A 62 0.15 3.50 -4.15
CA ASN A 62 -1.04 4.35 -4.18
C ASN A 62 -0.76 5.84 -3.95
N ARG A 63 0.52 6.25 -3.93
CA ARG A 63 0.98 7.64 -3.77
C ARG A 63 0.52 8.30 -2.46
N LEU A 64 0.41 7.53 -1.38
CA LEU A 64 0.16 8.05 -0.04
C LEU A 64 1.45 8.57 0.59
N CYS A 65 1.35 9.70 1.28
CA CYS A 65 2.51 10.32 1.94
C CYS A 65 2.94 9.55 3.20
N TYR A 66 4.17 9.81 3.64
CA TYR A 66 4.76 9.13 4.78
C TYR A 66 3.96 9.28 6.10
N ALA A 67 3.32 10.44 6.33
CA ALA A 67 2.48 10.65 7.51
C ALA A 67 1.32 9.65 7.58
N LYS A 68 0.72 9.30 6.42
CA LYS A 68 -0.34 8.30 6.34
C LYS A 68 0.20 6.91 6.61
N ILE A 69 1.31 6.55 5.97
CA ILE A 69 1.99 5.27 6.21
C ILE A 69 2.24 5.07 7.70
N LYS A 70 2.88 6.04 8.35
CA LYS A 70 3.23 5.97 9.76
C LYS A 70 1.99 5.78 10.67
N TYR A 71 0.94 6.58 10.46
CA TYR A 71 -0.28 6.47 11.25
C TYR A 71 -0.91 5.06 11.17
N PHE A 72 -1.06 4.53 9.95
CA PHE A 72 -1.68 3.22 9.77
C PHE A 72 -0.77 2.06 10.19
N GLU A 73 0.56 2.20 10.12
CA GLU A 73 1.49 1.22 10.70
C GLU A 73 1.36 1.15 12.23
N GLU A 74 1.32 2.30 12.90
CA GLU A 74 1.19 2.39 14.37
C GLU A 74 -0.18 1.89 14.88
N ASN A 75 -1.23 2.04 14.06
CA ASN A 75 -2.60 1.69 14.41
C ASN A 75 -3.13 0.43 13.70
N LEU A 76 -2.26 -0.36 13.05
CA LEU A 76 -2.66 -1.44 12.15
C LEU A 76 -3.59 -2.47 12.81
N TYR A 77 -3.41 -2.71 14.12
CA TYR A 77 -4.22 -3.62 14.91
C TYR A 77 -5.71 -3.26 14.92
N LYS A 78 -6.10 -2.04 14.57
CA LYS A 78 -7.49 -1.57 14.47
C LYS A 78 -8.11 -1.83 13.10
N TYR A 79 -7.31 -2.23 12.11
CA TYR A 79 -7.74 -2.36 10.73
C TYR A 79 -7.62 -3.79 10.21
N GLU A 80 -8.42 -4.09 9.19
CA GLU A 80 -8.31 -5.31 8.40
C GLU A 80 -8.24 -4.98 6.90
N SER A 81 -7.54 -5.81 6.15
CA SER A 81 -7.35 -5.63 4.70
C SER A 81 -8.51 -6.21 3.90
N TYR A 82 -9.12 -5.38 3.06
CA TYR A 82 -10.23 -5.75 2.19
C TYR A 82 -9.99 -5.30 0.75
N LYS A 83 -10.65 -5.99 -0.18
CA LYS A 83 -10.80 -5.58 -1.58
C LYS A 83 -12.25 -5.74 -2.02
N TYR A 84 -12.65 -4.99 -3.04
CA TYR A 84 -14.00 -5.10 -3.57
C TYR A 84 -14.03 -6.05 -4.78
N ILE A 85 -14.85 -7.10 -4.70
CA ILE A 85 -15.07 -8.03 -5.81
C ILE A 85 -16.52 -7.87 -6.24
N PHE A 86 -16.79 -7.45 -7.47
CA PHE A 86 -18.15 -7.15 -7.96
C PHE A 86 -19.20 -8.22 -7.61
N LYS A 87 -18.85 -9.51 -7.72
CA LYS A 87 -19.75 -10.63 -7.41
C LYS A 87 -19.89 -10.97 -5.93
N LYS A 88 -18.92 -10.59 -5.08
CA LYS A 88 -18.83 -10.98 -3.66
C LYS A 88 -18.92 -9.80 -2.68
N GLY A 89 -18.93 -8.57 -3.18
CA GLY A 89 -18.81 -7.36 -2.37
C GLY A 89 -17.41 -7.23 -1.74
N PHE A 90 -17.37 -6.60 -0.57
CA PHE A 90 -16.15 -6.46 0.23
C PHE A 90 -15.69 -7.84 0.72
N SER A 91 -14.49 -8.24 0.31
CA SER A 91 -13.90 -9.52 0.67
C SER A 91 -12.59 -9.29 1.41
N LYS A 92 -12.43 -9.95 2.57
CA LYS A 92 -11.17 -9.96 3.33
C LYS A 92 -10.06 -10.52 2.45
N CYS A 93 -8.89 -9.91 2.53
CA CYS A 93 -7.75 -10.27 1.69
C CYS A 93 -6.44 -10.05 2.45
N GLU A 94 -5.35 -10.51 1.83
CA GLU A 94 -4.00 -10.26 2.33
C GLU A 94 -3.59 -8.80 2.12
N MET A 95 -2.66 -8.32 2.94
CA MET A 95 -2.17 -6.92 2.92
C MET A 95 -1.72 -6.46 1.53
N TYR A 96 -1.00 -7.34 0.80
CA TYR A 96 -0.48 -7.01 -0.54
C TYR A 96 -1.58 -6.75 -1.57
N ASP A 97 -2.78 -7.29 -1.35
CA ASP A 97 -3.89 -7.21 -2.29
C ASP A 97 -4.96 -6.18 -1.87
N MET A 98 -4.72 -5.48 -0.76
CA MET A 98 -5.66 -4.55 -0.14
C MET A 98 -5.96 -3.33 -1.03
N GLU A 99 -7.23 -2.95 -1.07
CA GLU A 99 -7.74 -1.71 -1.67
C GLU A 99 -8.52 -0.87 -0.65
N PHE A 100 -9.01 -1.51 0.41
CA PHE A 100 -9.78 -0.89 1.48
C PHE A 100 -9.24 -1.34 2.83
N LEU A 101 -9.18 -0.40 3.76
CA LEU A 101 -8.97 -0.67 5.17
C LEU A 101 -10.34 -0.70 5.86
N PHE A 102 -10.69 -1.83 6.47
CA PHE A 102 -11.86 -1.91 7.34
C PHE A 102 -11.44 -1.50 8.75
N HIS A 103 -11.92 -0.35 9.22
CA HIS A 103 -11.70 0.10 10.59
C HIS A 103 -12.66 -0.64 11.51
N LYS A 104 -12.13 -1.57 12.32
CA LYS A 104 -12.95 -2.46 13.17
C LYS A 104 -13.85 -1.68 14.15
N PRO A 105 -13.36 -0.64 14.86
CA PRO A 105 -14.17 0.07 15.83
C PRO A 105 -15.37 0.82 15.22
N SER A 106 -15.19 1.46 14.07
CA SER A 106 -16.27 2.22 13.43
C SER A 106 -17.09 1.43 12.42
N GLU A 107 -16.72 0.17 12.15
CA GLU A 107 -17.30 -0.69 11.11
C GLU A 107 -17.34 -0.04 9.71
N ARG A 108 -16.36 0.82 9.40
CA ARG A 108 -16.30 1.56 8.14
C ARG A 108 -15.14 1.11 7.25
N PHE A 109 -15.42 1.07 5.96
CA PHE A 109 -14.39 0.89 4.93
C PHE A 109 -13.79 2.23 4.53
N ILE A 110 -12.47 2.27 4.51
CA ILE A 110 -11.68 3.41 4.05
C ILE A 110 -11.00 2.99 2.74
N ASP A 111 -11.38 3.60 1.63
CA ASP A 111 -10.71 3.43 0.36
C ASP A 111 -9.32 4.09 0.42
N ILE A 112 -8.26 3.32 0.14
CA ILE A 112 -6.90 3.85 0.14
C ILE A 112 -6.71 4.96 -0.90
N ARG A 113 -7.50 4.96 -1.97
CA ARG A 113 -7.48 6.00 -3.01
C ARG A 113 -8.10 7.29 -2.51
N SER A 114 -9.12 7.22 -1.65
CA SER A 114 -9.70 8.42 -1.01
C SER A 114 -8.70 9.08 -0.07
N LEU A 115 -7.85 8.31 0.62
CA LEU A 115 -6.77 8.86 1.44
C LEU A 115 -5.78 9.69 0.62
N ARG A 116 -5.58 9.37 -0.67
CA ARG A 116 -4.68 10.14 -1.55
C ARG A 116 -5.18 11.56 -1.78
N GLU A 117 -6.50 11.76 -1.73
CA GLU A 117 -7.12 13.06 -1.98
C GLU A 117 -6.94 14.04 -0.79
N ILE A 118 -6.63 13.52 0.41
CA ILE A 118 -6.31 14.33 1.60
C ILE A 118 -4.88 14.88 1.46
N LYS A 119 -4.76 16.11 0.95
CA LYS A 119 -3.46 16.74 0.68
C LYS A 119 -2.88 17.51 1.87
N SER A 120 -3.74 18.03 2.74
CA SER A 120 -3.34 18.79 3.93
C SER A 120 -3.07 17.87 5.13
N ILE A 121 -2.04 18.20 5.91
CA ILE A 121 -1.75 17.49 7.16
C ILE A 121 -2.82 17.76 8.22
N GLU A 122 -3.40 18.96 8.25
CA GLU A 122 -4.49 19.33 9.16
C GLU A 122 -5.75 18.53 8.85
N GLU A 123 -6.08 18.38 7.56
CA GLU A 123 -7.20 17.55 7.13
C GLU A 123 -6.98 16.08 7.48
N PHE A 124 -5.77 15.56 7.29
CA PHE A 124 -5.44 14.20 7.70
C PHE A 124 -5.54 14.01 9.23
N LYS A 125 -5.07 14.97 10.03
CA LYS A 125 -5.23 14.92 11.50
C LYS A 125 -6.69 14.93 11.92
N ARG A 126 -7.55 15.74 11.27
CA ARG A 126 -9.00 15.73 11.53
C ARG A 126 -9.61 14.37 11.19
N PHE A 127 -9.21 13.77 10.06
CA PHE A 127 -9.63 12.43 9.68
C PHE A 127 -9.24 11.38 10.73
N CYS A 128 -7.98 11.37 11.17
CA CYS A 128 -7.51 10.48 12.24
C CYS A 128 -8.30 10.68 13.54
N LYS A 129 -8.53 11.93 13.95
CA LYS A 129 -9.30 12.26 15.15
C LYS A 129 -10.73 11.70 15.08
N ILE A 130 -11.40 11.80 13.94
CA ILE A 130 -12.74 11.22 13.76
C ILE A 130 -12.71 9.70 13.91
N LEU A 131 -11.66 9.03 13.42
CA LEU A 131 -11.54 7.58 13.60
C LEU A 131 -11.31 7.22 15.07
N GLU A 132 -10.43 7.95 15.75
CA GLU A 132 -10.10 7.76 17.16
C GLU A 132 -11.27 8.03 18.11
N GLU A 133 -12.15 8.98 17.78
CA GLU A 133 -13.39 9.24 18.54
C GLU A 133 -14.42 8.10 18.43
N LEU A 134 -14.24 7.19 17.47
CA LEU A 134 -15.12 6.03 17.24
C LEU A 134 -14.51 4.73 17.81
N GLU A 135 -13.40 4.81 18.55
CA GLU A 135 -12.72 3.70 19.22
C GLU A 135 -13.18 3.54 20.67
#